data_AF-A0A6P1C1D7-F1
#
_entry.id   AF-A0A6P1C1D7-F1
#
_cell.length_a   1.000
_cell.length_b   1.000
_cell.length_c   1.000
_cell.angle_alpha   90.00
_cell.angle_beta   90.00
_cell.angle_gamma   90.00
#
_symmetry.space_group_name_H-M   'P 1'
#
loop_
_entity.id
_entity.type
_entity.pdbx_description
1 polymer ?
#
loop_
_entity_poly.entity_id
_entity_poly.type
_entity_poly.pdbx_seq_one_letter_code
_entity_poly.pdbx_strand_id
1 'polypeptide(L)'
;VPILNALKVWLDDMAPKVLPDSKLGDAVSYTRNQWDYLTRYTEDGRMPIDNNLLERDIRVFATGRKCWLFSDTVDGARASAV
;
A
#
# COMPACT_ATOMS: atom_id res chain seq x y z
N VAL A 1 4.26 17.68 8.68
CA VAL A 1 5.28 17.14 9.62
C VAL A 1 6.68 17.36 9.05
N PRO A 2 7.64 17.97 9.78
CA PRO A 2 8.93 18.39 9.22
C PRO A 2 9.72 17.26 8.53
N ILE A 3 9.75 16.08 9.13
CA ILE A 3 10.46 14.91 8.58
C ILE A 3 9.81 14.42 7.28
N LEU A 4 8.47 14.35 7.23
CA LEU A 4 7.75 13.95 6.03
C LEU A 4 7.95 14.97 4.90
N ASN A 5 7.98 16.26 5.23
CA ASN A 5 8.24 17.30 4.23
C ASN A 5 9.65 17.15 3.63
N ALA A 6 10.67 16.90 4.47
CA ALA A 6 12.03 16.65 4.00
C ALA A 6 12.10 15.41 3.09
N LEU A 7 11.38 14.34 3.45
CA LEU A 7 11.28 13.13 2.61
C LEU A 7 10.59 13.42 1.28
N LYS A 8 9.52 14.22 1.26
CA LYS A 8 8.82 14.61 0.03
C LYS A 8 9.73 15.35 -0.93
N VAL A 9 10.45 16.36 -0.42
CA VAL A 9 11.41 17.15 -1.20
C VAL A 9 12.48 16.23 -1.79
N TRP A 10 13.02 15.30 -0.98
CA TRP A 10 13.99 14.34 -1.46
C TRP A 10 13.45 13.40 -2.55
N LEU A 11 12.20 12.93 -2.42
CA LEU A 11 11.53 12.11 -3.44
C LEU A 11 11.31 12.87 -4.75
N ASP A 12 10.87 14.13 -4.66
CA ASP A 12 10.66 15.00 -5.82
C ASP A 12 11.98 15.30 -6.54
N ASP A 13 13.07 15.51 -5.78
CA ASP A 13 14.42 15.71 -6.31
C ASP A 13 15.04 14.43 -6.91
N MET A 14 14.60 13.27 -6.44
CA MET A 14 15.06 11.96 -6.93
C MET A 14 14.31 11.55 -8.19
N ALA A 15 13.01 11.86 -8.30
CA ALA A 15 12.16 11.46 -9.42
C ALA A 15 12.75 11.69 -10.83
N PRO A 16 13.36 12.84 -11.17
CA PRO A 16 13.96 13.04 -12.49
C PRO A 16 15.30 12.31 -12.70
N LYS A 17 15.94 11.82 -11.63
CA LYS A 17 17.26 11.17 -11.67
C LYS A 17 17.17 9.66 -11.85
N VAL A 18 15.98 9.08 -11.69
CA VAL A 18 15.76 7.63 -11.75
C VAL A 18 15.14 7.24 -13.08
N LEU A 19 15.58 6.11 -13.62
CA LEU A 19 15.00 5.59 -14.85
C LEU A 19 13.54 5.21 -14.59
N PRO A 20 12.56 5.72 -15.38
CA PRO A 20 11.14 5.47 -15.16
C PRO A 20 10.80 3.99 -15.05
N ASP A 21 11.32 3.16 -15.95
CA ASP A 21 11.02 1.72 -16.02
C ASP A 21 11.91 0.85 -15.10
N SER A 22 12.65 1.48 -14.19
CA SER A 22 13.38 0.74 -13.17
C SER A 22 12.49 0.48 -11.96
N LYS A 23 12.73 -0.63 -11.24
CA LYS A 23 12.02 -0.92 -9.98
C LYS A 23 12.05 0.23 -8.98
N LEU A 24 13.12 1.03 -9.01
CA LEU A 24 13.27 2.20 -8.15
C LEU A 24 12.45 3.39 -8.68
N GLY A 25 12.44 3.62 -10.00
CA GLY A 25 11.55 4.60 -10.65
C GLY A 25 10.06 4.31 -10.38
N ASP A 26 9.67 3.04 -10.47
CA ASP A 26 8.32 2.57 -10.10
C ASP A 26 8.00 2.89 -8.64
N ALA A 27 8.91 2.54 -7.72
CA ALA A 27 8.72 2.79 -6.29
C ALA A 27 8.61 4.27 -5.96
N VAL A 28 9.46 5.12 -6.55
CA VAL A 28 9.42 6.57 -6.36
C VAL A 28 8.12 7.15 -6.93
N SER A 29 7.74 6.76 -8.14
CA SER A 29 6.50 7.22 -8.78
C SER A 29 5.27 6.80 -7.98
N TYR A 30 5.21 5.54 -7.55
CA TYR A 30 4.13 5.02 -6.71
C TYR A 30 4.03 5.79 -5.39
N THR A 31 5.14 5.98 -4.69
CA THR A 31 5.17 6.70 -3.41
C THR A 31 4.70 8.14 -3.56
N ARG A 32 5.10 8.83 -4.64
CA ARG A 32 4.65 10.20 -4.93
C ARG A 32 3.15 10.26 -5.23
N ASN A 33 2.64 9.30 -6.00
CA ASN A 33 1.22 9.22 -6.34
C ASN A 33 0.34 8.91 -5.11
N GLN A 34 0.86 8.18 -4.12
CA GLN A 34 0.15 7.80 -2.91
C GLN A 34 0.41 8.72 -1.70
N TRP A 35 1.13 9.82 -1.90
CA TRP A 35 1.63 10.66 -0.79
C TRP A 35 0.53 11.15 0.17
N ASP A 36 -0.60 11.58 -0.37
CA ASP A 36 -1.71 12.10 0.42
C ASP A 36 -2.30 11.02 1.35
N TYR A 37 -2.36 9.76 0.89
CA TYR A 37 -2.79 8.63 1.71
C TYR A 37 -1.76 8.26 2.77
N LEU A 38 -0.48 8.23 2.40
CA LEU A 38 0.62 7.85 3.29
C LEU A 38 0.85 8.85 4.43
N THR A 39 0.45 10.10 4.26
CA THR A 39 0.64 11.16 5.27
C THR A 39 -0.60 11.47 6.10
N ARG A 40 -1.74 10.85 5.77
CA ARG A 40 -3.05 11.10 6.39
C ARG A 40 -3.09 10.81 7.89
N TYR A 41 -2.30 9.84 8.37
CA TYR A 41 -2.21 9.54 9.81
C TYR A 41 -1.71 10.74 10.64
N THR A 42 -1.07 11.72 10.00
CA THR A 42 -0.60 12.93 10.69
C THR A 42 -1.69 13.97 10.91
N GLU A 43 -2.85 13.82 10.27
CA GLU A 43 -4.00 14.70 10.42
C GLU A 43 -4.82 14.37 11.67
N ASP A 44 -4.86 13.10 12.07
CA ASP A 44 -5.58 12.62 13.27
C ASP A 44 -4.71 11.61 14.03
N GLY A 45 -4.34 11.94 15.27
CA GLY A 45 -3.51 11.08 16.13
C GLY A 45 -4.17 9.76 16.56
N ARG A 46 -5.47 9.55 16.25
CA ARG A 46 -6.14 8.25 16.42
C ARG A 46 -5.84 7.27 15.28
N MET A 47 -5.35 7.77 14.15
CA MET A 47 -5.00 6.92 13.02
C MET A 47 -3.61 6.29 13.23
N PRO A 48 -3.49 4.96 13.09
CA PRO A 48 -2.18 4.32 13.17
C PRO A 48 -1.32 4.71 11.96
N ILE A 49 0.01 4.73 12.16
CA ILE A 49 0.98 4.97 11.09
C ILE A 49 1.08 3.80 10.11
N ASP A 50 0.75 2.60 10.56
CA ASP A 50 0.82 1.36 9.80
C ASP A 50 -0.55 0.69 9.66
N ASN A 51 -0.66 -0.21 8.69
CA ASN A 51 -1.85 -1.00 8.40
C ASN A 51 -1.80 -2.41 9.02
N ASN A 52 -0.91 -2.67 10.00
CA ASN A 52 -0.65 -4.03 10.49
C ASN A 52 -1.92 -4.73 11.01
N LEU A 53 -2.84 -3.96 11.61
CA LEU A 53 -4.13 -4.47 12.07
C LEU A 53 -4.92 -5.08 10.91
N LEU A 54 -5.07 -4.32 9.83
CA LEU A 54 -5.80 -4.76 8.62
C LEU A 54 -5.09 -5.94 7.95
N GLU A 55 -3.75 -5.90 7.85
CA GLU A 55 -2.97 -6.99 7.27
C GLU A 55 -3.10 -8.29 8.08
N ARG A 56 -3.12 -8.18 9.41
CA ARG A 56 -3.33 -9.33 10.29
C ARG A 56 -4.72 -9.92 10.09
N ASP A 57 -5.73 -9.07 10.03
CA ASP A 57 -7.14 -9.49 9.94
C ASP A 57 -7.44 -10.14 8.57
N ILE A 58 -6.88 -9.60 7.47
CA ILE A 58 -7.06 -10.17 6.13
C ILE A 58 -6.19 -11.43 5.89
N ARG A 59 -5.14 -11.66 6.69
CA ARG A 59 -4.19 -12.77 6.50
C ARG A 59 -4.88 -14.14 6.48
N VAL A 60 -5.88 -14.35 7.33
CA VAL A 60 -6.62 -15.61 7.39
C VAL A 60 -7.33 -15.88 6.08
N PHE A 61 -8.00 -14.85 5.53
CA PHE A 61 -8.66 -14.94 4.23
C PHE A 61 -7.66 -15.17 3.10
N ALA A 62 -6.60 -14.36 3.01
CA ALA A 62 -5.59 -14.46 1.96
C ALA A 62 -4.90 -15.85 1.95
N THR A 63 -4.65 -16.40 3.13
CA THR A 63 -4.06 -17.75 3.29
C THR A 63 -5.08 -18.83 2.94
N GLY A 64 -6.28 -18.75 3.49
CA GLY A 64 -7.37 -19.70 3.22
C GLY A 64 -7.68 -19.80 1.73
N ARG A 65 -7.79 -18.66 1.05
CA ARG A 65 -8.03 -18.54 -0.40
C ARG A 65 -7.05 -19.33 -1.26
N LYS A 66 -5.78 -19.44 -0.85
CA LYS A 66 -4.78 -20.25 -1.56
C LYS A 66 -4.98 -21.76 -1.34
N CYS A 67 -5.59 -22.15 -0.23
CA CYS A 67 -5.78 -23.55 0.18
C CYS A 67 -7.17 -24.10 -0.13
N TRP A 68 -8.17 -23.24 -0.35
CA TRP A 68 -9.52 -23.67 -0.69
C TRP A 68 -9.60 -24.14 -2.14
N LEU A 69 -9.97 -25.40 -2.33
CA LEU A 69 -10.14 -26.00 -3.67
C LEU A 69 -11.49 -25.64 -4.29
N PHE A 70 -12.47 -25.24 -3.48
CA PHE A 70 -13.85 -25.01 -3.90
C PHE A 70 -14.42 -23.77 -3.20
N SER A 71 -15.39 -23.13 -3.84
CA SER A 71 -16.21 -22.05 -3.28
C SER A 71 -17.67 -22.48 -3.32
N ASP A 72 -18.39 -22.26 -2.23
CA ASP A 72 -19.79 -22.69 -2.08
C ASP A 72 -20.76 -21.80 -2.87
N THR A 73 -20.44 -20.52 -3.00
CA THR A 73 -21.28 -19.53 -3.71
C THR A 73 -20.51 -18.82 -4.83
N VAL A 74 -21.25 -18.34 -5.83
CA VAL A 74 -20.70 -17.53 -6.93
C VAL A 74 -20.04 -16.26 -6.39
N ASP A 75 -20.64 -15.62 -5.39
CA ASP A 75 -20.09 -14.42 -4.77
C ASP A 75 -18.82 -14.73 -3.97
N GLY A 76 -18.77 -15.87 -3.27
CA GLY A 76 -17.56 -16.35 -2.61
C GLY A 76 -16.43 -16.65 -3.60
N ALA A 77 -16.76 -17.22 -4.77
CA ALA A 77 -15.81 -17.44 -5.85
C ALA A 77 -15.28 -16.11 -6.43
N ARG A 78 -16.16 -15.13 -6.66
CA ARG A 78 -15.77 -13.78 -7.13
C ARG A 78 -14.89 -13.04 -6.12
N ALA A 79 -15.26 -13.05 -4.84
CA ALA A 79 -14.48 -12.44 -3.78
C ALA A 79 -13.10 -13.10 -3.59
N SER A 80 -12.96 -14.36 -4.00
CA SER A 80 -11.72 -15.14 -3.90
C SER A 80 -10.86 -15.09 -5.16
N ALA A 81 -11.35 -14.55 -6.27
CA ALA A 81 -10.60 -14.46 -7.53
C ALA A 81 -9.35 -13.54 -7.40
N VAL A 82 -8.30 -13.83 -8.17
CA VAL A 82 -7.10 -12.98 -8.34
C VAL A 82 -7.16 -12.32 -9.70
#